data_AF-A0A2P2LHW9-F1
#
_entry.id   AF-A0A2P2LHW9-F1
#
_cell.length_a   1.000
_cell.length_b   1.000
_cell.length_c   1.000
_cell.angle_alpha   90.00
_cell.angle_beta   90.00
_cell.angle_gamma   90.00
#
_symmetry.space_group_name_H-M   'P 1'
#
loop_
_entity.id
_entity.type
_entity.pdbx_description
1 polymer ?
#
loop_
_entity_poly.entity_id
_entity_poly.type
_entity_poly.pdbx_seq_one_letter_code
_entity_poly.pdbx_strand_id
1 'polypeptide(L)' 'MAHLEDTVRSSCRKVYSHAHDFNINSISNNSDGETFISADDLRINLWNLETSGQCFNIIDMKPSNMEDLTGKSIHH' A
#
# COMPACT_ATOMS: atom_id res chain seq x y z
N MET A 1 6.59 33.12 32.21
CA MET A 1 6.61 31.71 31.76
C MET A 1 6.14 31.71 30.33
N ALA A 2 7.04 31.52 29.37
CA ALA A 2 6.70 31.47 27.95
C ALA A 2 6.03 30.12 27.67
N HIS A 3 4.79 30.18 27.20
CA HIS A 3 4.06 29.03 26.67
C HIS A 3 4.73 28.67 25.35
N LEU A 4 5.52 27.60 25.32
CA LEU A 4 6.10 27.08 24.08
C LEU A 4 4.93 26.52 23.27
N GLU A 5 4.51 27.23 22.24
CA GLU A 5 3.56 26.69 21.27
C GLU A 5 4.25 25.53 20.53
N ASP A 6 3.83 24.30 20.85
CA ASP A 6 4.25 23.10 20.12
C ASP A 6 3.81 23.23 18.66
N THR A 7 4.73 23.74 17.84
CA THR A 7 4.51 23.93 16.42
C THR A 7 4.60 22.54 15.77
N VAL A 8 3.46 21.86 15.63
CA VAL A 8 3.38 20.60 14.90
C VAL A 8 3.72 20.88 13.43
N ARG A 9 4.92 20.48 13.01
CA ARG A 9 5.34 20.53 11.61
C ARG A 9 4.99 19.22 10.91
N SER A 10 4.25 19.32 9.81
CA SER A 10 4.10 18.20 8.89
C SER A 10 5.39 18.04 8.09
N SER A 11 5.98 16.85 8.14
CA SER A 11 7.08 16.45 7.28
C SER A 11 6.86 15.03 6.80
N CYS A 12 7.26 14.74 5.56
CA CYS A 12 7.31 13.37 5.07
C CYS A 12 8.38 12.62 5.86
N ARG A 13 7.97 11.66 6.68
CA ARG A 13 8.90 10.86 7.50
C ARG A 13 9.49 9.69 6.73
N LYS A 14 8.73 9.13 5.80
CA LYS A 14 9.12 7.90 5.09
C LYS A 14 8.37 7.77 3.77
N VAL A 15 9.05 7.18 2.79
CA VAL A 15 8.50 6.86 1.48
C VAL A 15 8.62 5.36 1.27
N TYR A 16 7.49 4.70 1.00
CA TYR A 16 7.41 3.28 0.64
C TYR A 16 7.21 3.20 -0.86
N SER A 17 8.12 2.53 -1.57
CA SER A 17 8.24 2.71 -3.02
C SER A 17 7.99 1.42 -3.81
N HIS A 18 7.36 1.55 -4.98
CA HIS A 18 7.29 0.55 -6.06
C HIS A 18 6.76 -0.85 -5.69
N ALA A 19 5.74 -0.93 -4.84
CA ALA A 19 5.15 -2.23 -4.44
C ALA A 19 3.81 -2.56 -5.12
N HIS A 20 3.18 -1.56 -5.76
CA HIS A 20 1.91 -1.71 -6.46
C HIS A 20 2.08 -1.34 -7.93
N ASP A 21 1.43 -2.10 -8.81
CA ASP A 21 1.43 -1.85 -10.25
C ASP A 21 0.29 -0.90 -10.66
N PHE A 22 -0.73 -0.78 -9.79
CA PHE A 22 -1.91 0.07 -9.98
C PHE A 22 -2.05 1.11 -8.86
N ASN A 23 -3.04 1.98 -9.00
CA ASN A 23 -3.31 3.01 -7.99
C ASN A 23 -3.71 2.37 -6.67
N ILE A 24 -3.04 2.80 -5.60
CA ILE A 24 -3.44 2.43 -4.24
C ILE A 24 -4.79 3.09 -3.94
N ASN A 25 -5.78 2.28 -3.61
CA ASN A 25 -7.14 2.73 -3.30
C ASN A 25 -7.46 2.64 -1.79
N SER A 26 -6.64 1.93 -1.02
CA SER A 26 -6.83 1.77 0.42
C SER A 26 -5.53 1.55 1.19
N ILE A 27 -5.46 2.09 2.41
CA ILE A 27 -4.35 1.94 3.36
C ILE A 27 -4.95 1.81 4.77
N SER A 28 -4.42 0.91 5.60
CA SER A 28 -4.83 0.78 7.01
C SER A 28 -3.65 0.40 7.90
N ASN A 29 -3.53 1.04 9.06
CA ASN A 29 -2.60 0.64 10.10
C ASN A 29 -3.09 -0.61 10.83
N ASN A 30 -2.16 -1.42 11.31
CA ASN A 30 -2.44 -2.44 12.32
C ASN A 30 -2.30 -1.83 13.73
N SER A 31 -2.98 -2.41 14.72
CA SER A 31 -2.93 -1.97 16.12
C SER A 31 -1.65 -2.38 16.85
N ASP A 32 -0.80 -3.21 16.22
CA ASP A 32 0.50 -3.62 16.77
C ASP A 32 1.50 -2.46 16.85
N GLY A 33 1.25 -1.35 16.13
CA GLY A 33 2.13 -0.19 16.09
C GLY A 33 3.39 -0.39 15.25
N GLU A 34 3.50 -1.52 14.55
CA GLU A 34 4.68 -1.92 13.77
C GLU A 34 4.36 -2.11 12.29
N THR A 35 3.12 -2.46 11.95
CA THR A 35 2.73 -2.82 10.58
C THR A 35 1.56 -2.03 10.04
N PHE A 36 1.44 -2.02 8.71
CA PHE A 36 0.28 -1.49 8.00
C PHE A 36 0.09 -2.26 6.68
N ILE A 37 -1.13 -2.16 6.14
CA ILE A 37 -1.50 -2.76 4.86
C ILE A 37 -1.77 -1.69 3.80
N SER A 38 -1.45 -2.00 2.55
CA SER A 38 -1.86 -1.23 1.37
C SER A 38 -2.50 -2.15 0.35
N ALA A 39 -3.50 -1.64 -0.37
CA ALA A 39 -4.21 -2.38 -1.40
C ALA A 39 -4.37 -1.57 -2.70
N ASP A 40 -4.21 -2.25 -3.82
CA ASP A 40 -4.69 -1.82 -5.14
C ASP A 40 -5.77 -2.80 -5.64
N ASP A 41 -6.14 -2.71 -6.92
CA ASP A 41 -7.20 -3.54 -7.50
C ASP A 41 -6.90 -5.04 -7.50
N LEU A 42 -5.62 -5.45 -7.48
CA LEU A 42 -5.20 -6.84 -7.64
C LEU A 42 -4.27 -7.34 -6.53
N ARG A 43 -3.72 -6.45 -5.68
CA ARG A 43 -2.69 -6.78 -4.69
C ARG A 43 -2.97 -6.22 -3.32
N ILE A 44 -2.61 -7.00 -2.30
CA ILE A 44 -2.52 -6.56 -0.91
C ILE A 44 -1.09 -6.81 -0.41
N ASN A 45 -0.47 -5.77 0.13
CA ASN A 45 0.86 -5.81 0.71
C ASN A 45 0.82 -5.49 2.21
N LEU A 46 1.60 -6.23 3.00
CA LEU A 46 1.90 -5.96 4.41
C LEU A 46 3.29 -5.34 4.54
N TRP A 47 3.36 -4.27 5.31
CA TRP A 47 4.57 -3.50 5.52
C TRP A 47 4.94 -3.46 6.98
N ASN A 48 6.24 -3.40 7.24
CA ASN A 48 6.79 -3.01 8.53
C ASN A 48 7.19 -1.53 8.47
N LEU A 49 6.81 -0.72 9.47
CA LEU A 49 7.04 0.73 9.49
C LEU A 49 8.54 1.11 9.50
N GLU A 50 9.40 0.21 9.97
CA GLU A 50 10.84 0.40 9.98
C GLU A 50 11.49 0.03 8.63
N THR A 51 10.80 -0.70 7.77
CA THR A 51 11.32 -1.19 6.48
C THR A 51 10.55 -0.62 5.28
N SER A 52 11.12 0.34 4.56
CA SER A 52 10.44 1.00 3.43
C SER A 52 10.78 0.47 2.03
N GLY A 53 11.80 -0.36 1.91
CA GLY A 53 12.28 -0.88 0.63
C GLY A 53 11.63 -2.19 0.18
N GLN A 54 10.85 -2.83 1.05
CA GLN A 54 10.24 -4.12 0.77
C GLN A 54 8.96 -4.29 1.58
N CYS A 55 8.09 -5.17 1.07
CA CYS A 55 6.85 -5.58 1.71
C CYS A 55 6.66 -7.09 1.52
N PHE A 56 5.72 -7.64 2.27
CA PHE A 56 5.20 -8.97 2.02
C PHE A 56 3.94 -8.85 1.19
N ASN A 57 3.93 -9.44 0.00
CA ASN A 57 2.70 -9.60 -0.76
C ASN A 57 1.86 -10.71 -0.10
N ILE A 58 0.69 -10.35 0.44
CA ILE A 58 -0.24 -11.31 1.07
C ILE A 58 -1.17 -11.90 0.02
N ILE A 59 -1.60 -11.07 -0.92
CA ILE A 59 -2.48 -11.45 -2.03
C ILE A 59 -1.92 -10.83 -3.31
N ASP A 60 -1.77 -11.65 -4.35
CA ASP A 60 -1.53 -11.22 -5.74
C ASP A 60 -2.51 -11.95 -6.65
N MET A 61 -3.49 -11.21 -7.17
CA MET A 61 -4.44 -11.70 -8.15
C MET A 61 -4.07 -11.29 -9.58
N LYS A 62 -2.90 -10.67 -9.78
CA LYS A 62 -2.43 -10.32 -11.13
C LYS A 62 -2.24 -11.61 -11.93
N PRO A 63 -3.00 -11.83 -13.01
CA PRO A 63 -2.79 -13.00 -13.84
C PRO A 63 -1.49 -12.88 -14.60
N SER A 64 -0.91 -14.02 -14.99
CA SER A 64 0.30 -14.07 -15.81
C SER A 64 0.10 -13.44 -17.19
N ASN A 65 -1.15 -13.44 -17.69
CA ASN A 65 -1.58 -12.75 -18.90
C ASN A 65 -2.70 -11.76 -18.56
N MET A 66 -2.51 -10.48 -18.89
CA MET A 66 -3.50 -9.42 -18.60
C MET A 66 -4.79 -9.56 -19.41
N GLU A 67 -4.77 -10.29 -20.54
CA GLU A 67 -5.97 -10.55 -21.34
C GLU A 67 -7.03 -11.35 -20.56
N ASP A 68 -6.60 -12.17 -19.60
CA ASP A 68 -7.49 -13.01 -18.77
C ASP A 68 -8.39 -12.19 -17.83
N LEU A 69 -8.05 -10.93 -17.55
CA LEU A 69 -8.87 -10.01 -16.74
C LEU A 69 -10.13 -9.54 -17.46
N THR A 70 -10.12 -9.50 -18.80
CA THR A 70 -11.25 -8.96 -19.58
C THR A 70 -12.40 -9.95 -19.72
N GLY A 71 -12.20 -11.20 -19.25
CA GLY A 71 -13.01 -12.33 -19.65
C GLY A 71 -12.86 -12.57 -21.15
N LYS A 72 -12.91 -13.82 -21.61
CA LYS A 72 -13.32 -14.05 -22.99
C LYS A 72 -14.68 -13.38 -23.14
N SER A 73 -14.72 -12.20 -23.75
CA SER A 73 -15.95 -11.65 -24.30
C SER A 73 -16.45 -12.74 -25.22
N ILE A 74 -17.50 -13.44 -24.76
CA ILE A 74 -18.16 -14.50 -25.49
C ILE A 74 -18.73 -13.87 -26.75
N HIS A 75 -17.92 -13.82 -27.80
CA HIS A 75 -18.38 -13.59 -29.15
C HIS A 75 -19.30 -14.75 -29.50
N HIS A 76 -20.60 -14.50 -29.42
CA HIS A 76 -21.59 -15.15 -30.27
C HIS A 76 -21.68 -14.36 -31.58
#